data_AF-A0A3B0RF62-F1
#
_entry.id   AF-A0A3B0RF62-F1
#
_cell.length_a   1.000
_cell.length_b   1.000
_cell.length_c   1.000
_cell.angle_alpha   90.00
_cell.angle_beta   90.00
_cell.angle_gamma   90.00
#
_symmetry.space_group_name_H-M   'P 1'
#
loop_
_entity.id
_entity.type
_entity.pdbx_description
1 polymer ?
#
loop_
_entity_poly.entity_id
_entity_poly.type
_entity_poly.pdbx_seq_one_letter_code
_entity_poly.pdbx_strand_id
1 'polypeptide(L)'
;MCEEIALHWTEYFKAIGPTIIAVFIAYVAYQQWRINRASLREKLFDKRWQVFKEAQAFLSEILRDTKYSEESYWKFVDSCQRARFLFDKKTYDFLMEIRERAVKMRMYKKKLDGVPVGDKRNKLVDQEGDELKWLTDQIDRLFEVFMPYLSFKETD
;
A
#
# COMPACT_ATOMS: atom_id res chain seq x y z
N MET A 1 -27.26 -1.25 69.80
CA MET A 1 -27.62 -2.29 68.80
C MET A 1 -27.76 -1.69 67.39
N CYS A 2 -26.86 -0.79 66.99
CA CYS A 2 -26.76 -0.25 65.62
C CYS A 2 -25.31 -0.29 65.08
N GLU A 3 -24.36 -0.82 65.86
CA GLU A 3 -22.92 -0.70 65.58
C GLU A 3 -22.36 -1.93 64.82
N GLU A 4 -22.96 -3.11 64.97
CA GLU A 4 -22.53 -4.33 64.25
C GLU A 4 -22.97 -4.36 62.78
N ILE A 5 -24.11 -3.73 62.44
CA ILE A 5 -24.58 -3.67 61.04
C ILE A 5 -23.62 -2.81 60.18
N ALA A 6 -22.94 -1.83 60.80
CA ALA A 6 -22.07 -0.89 60.10
C ALA A 6 -20.73 -1.48 59.64
N LEU A 7 -20.25 -2.58 60.21
CA LEU A 7 -18.98 -3.20 59.80
C LEU A 7 -19.16 -4.14 58.60
N HIS A 8 -20.17 -5.00 58.62
CA HIS A 8 -20.28 -6.08 57.64
C HIS A 8 -20.46 -5.58 56.21
N TRP A 9 -21.27 -4.53 55.97
CA TRP A 9 -21.45 -4.00 54.61
C TRP A 9 -20.13 -3.48 54.01
N THR A 10 -19.26 -2.85 54.82
CA THR A 10 -17.95 -2.36 54.34
C THR A 10 -17.00 -3.50 53.97
N GLU A 11 -17.06 -4.63 54.67
CA GLU A 11 -16.27 -5.82 54.34
C GLU A 11 -16.76 -6.49 53.05
N TYR A 12 -18.08 -6.54 52.84
CA TYR A 12 -18.66 -6.99 51.57
C TYR A 12 -18.22 -6.09 50.39
N PHE A 13 -18.25 -4.76 50.55
CA PHE A 13 -17.78 -3.85 49.49
C PHE A 13 -16.28 -4.02 49.17
N LYS A 14 -15.44 -4.25 50.17
CA LYS A 14 -14.00 -4.51 49.98
C LYS A 14 -13.74 -5.83 49.24
N ALA A 15 -14.57 -6.85 49.46
CA ALA A 15 -14.43 -8.14 48.79
C ALA A 15 -14.99 -8.15 47.35
N ILE A 16 -16.09 -7.44 47.11
CA ILE A 16 -16.78 -7.44 45.81
C ILE A 16 -16.11 -6.45 44.83
N GLY A 17 -15.50 -5.37 45.33
CA GLY A 17 -14.80 -4.37 44.51
C GLY A 17 -13.77 -4.97 43.53
N PRO A 18 -12.80 -5.79 44.00
CA PRO A 18 -11.83 -6.44 43.13
C PRO A 18 -12.46 -7.35 42.08
N THR A 19 -13.51 -8.10 42.43
CA THR A 19 -14.21 -8.98 41.48
C THR A 19 -14.94 -8.21 40.38
N ILE A 20 -15.60 -7.09 40.72
CA ILE A 20 -16.24 -6.22 39.74
C ILE A 20 -15.18 -5.62 38.80
N ILE A 21 -14.08 -5.12 39.35
CA ILE A 21 -12.97 -4.57 38.57
C ILE A 21 -12.38 -5.64 37.63
N ALA A 22 -12.20 -6.88 38.11
CA ALA A 22 -11.68 -7.98 37.29
C ALA A 22 -12.62 -8.32 36.11
N VAL A 23 -13.93 -8.33 36.33
CA VAL A 23 -14.92 -8.54 35.26
C VAL A 23 -14.88 -7.40 34.23
N PHE A 24 -14.78 -6.15 34.68
CA PHE A 24 -14.63 -5.00 33.79
C PHE A 24 -13.33 -5.07 32.97
N ILE A 25 -12.21 -5.44 33.58
CA ILE A 25 -10.93 -5.61 32.87
C ILE A 25 -11.05 -6.73 31.82
N ALA A 26 -11.65 -7.87 32.17
CA ALA A 26 -11.86 -8.98 31.23
C ALA A 26 -12.75 -8.54 30.04
N TYR A 27 -13.80 -7.76 30.29
CA TYR A 27 -14.67 -7.21 29.26
C TYR A 27 -13.95 -6.23 28.32
N VAL A 28 -13.17 -5.30 28.88
CA VAL A 28 -12.37 -4.34 28.10
C VAL A 28 -11.32 -5.08 27.27
N ALA A 29 -10.61 -6.05 27.85
CA ALA A 29 -9.64 -6.87 27.12
C ALA A 29 -10.29 -7.63 25.95
N TYR A 30 -11.50 -8.17 26.14
CA TYR A 30 -12.26 -8.81 25.07
C TYR A 30 -12.65 -7.83 23.96
N GLN A 31 -13.14 -6.63 24.31
CA GLN A 31 -13.40 -5.58 23.32
C GLN A 31 -12.13 -5.17 22.57
N GLN A 32 -11.01 -5.02 23.28
CA GLN A 32 -9.75 -4.60 22.69
C GLN A 32 -9.18 -5.67 21.75
N TRP A 33 -9.36 -6.95 22.07
CA TRP A 33 -9.06 -8.06 21.14
C TRP A 33 -9.91 -8.00 19.87
N ARG A 34 -11.21 -7.72 20.00
CA ARG A 34 -12.13 -7.56 18.86
C ARG A 34 -11.76 -6.37 17.98
N ILE A 35 -11.43 -5.21 18.57
CA ILE A 35 -11.00 -4.00 17.86
C ILE A 35 -9.64 -4.21 17.17
N ASN A 36 -8.69 -4.84 17.86
CA ASN A 36 -7.39 -5.17 17.27
C ASN A 36 -7.54 -6.01 16.00
N ARG A 37 -8.48 -6.96 15.98
CA ARG A 37 -8.76 -7.78 14.80
C ARG A 37 -9.33 -6.97 13.62
N ALA A 38 -10.17 -5.97 13.89
CA ALA A 38 -10.65 -5.05 12.86
C ALA A 38 -9.53 -4.14 12.33
N SER A 39 -8.66 -3.63 13.22
CA SER A 39 -7.52 -2.77 12.86
C SER A 39 -6.51 -3.44 11.91
N LEU A 40 -6.43 -4.78 11.94
CA LEU A 40 -5.53 -5.53 11.04
C LEU A 40 -5.98 -5.41 9.57
N ARG A 41 -7.29 -5.43 9.33
CA ARG A 41 -7.86 -5.28 7.98
C ARG A 41 -7.64 -3.87 7.44
N GLU A 42 -7.85 -2.86 8.28
CA GLU A 42 -7.62 -1.45 7.96
C GLU A 42 -6.14 -1.19 7.64
N LYS A 43 -5.22 -1.63 8.51
CA LYS A 43 -3.77 -1.50 8.27
C LYS A 43 -3.30 -2.18 6.99
N LEU A 44 -3.91 -3.32 6.63
CA LEU A 44 -3.60 -4.00 5.37
C LEU A 44 -4.11 -3.21 4.17
N PHE A 45 -5.31 -2.67 4.26
CA PHE A 45 -5.89 -1.80 3.24
C PHE A 45 -5.03 -0.56 3.01
N ASP A 46 -4.64 0.14 4.07
CA ASP A 46 -3.80 1.33 3.98
C ASP A 46 -2.46 1.05 3.29
N LYS A 47 -1.82 -0.07 3.64
CA LYS A 47 -0.57 -0.50 2.99
C LYS A 47 -0.75 -0.77 1.50
N ARG A 48 -1.86 -1.43 1.13
CA ARG A 48 -2.17 -1.72 -0.29
C ARG A 48 -2.49 -0.45 -1.06
N TRP A 49 -3.26 0.45 -0.44
CA TRP A 49 -3.60 1.75 -0.99
C TRP A 49 -2.35 2.61 -1.21
N GLN A 50 -1.40 2.58 -0.28
CA GLN A 50 -0.14 3.31 -0.42
C GLN A 50 0.65 2.85 -1.66
N VAL A 51 0.79 1.53 -1.88
CA VAL A 51 1.48 1.00 -3.07
C VAL A 51 0.77 1.46 -4.36
N PHE A 52 -0.57 1.40 -4.39
CA PHE A 52 -1.34 1.90 -5.52
C PHE A 52 -1.06 3.38 -5.80
N LYS A 53 -1.12 4.23 -4.77
CA LYS A 53 -0.89 5.68 -4.89
C LYS A 53 0.51 6.01 -5.39
N GLU A 54 1.51 5.27 -4.93
CA GLU A 54 2.91 5.46 -5.34
C GLU A 54 3.12 5.04 -6.80
N ALA A 55 2.55 3.89 -7.21
CA ALA A 55 2.56 3.46 -8.61
C ALA A 55 1.83 4.44 -9.54
N GLN A 56 0.66 4.92 -9.10
CA GLN A 56 -0.13 5.91 -9.84
C GLN A 56 0.64 7.22 -10.01
N ALA A 57 1.27 7.70 -8.94
CA ALA A 57 2.06 8.94 -8.97
C ALA A 57 3.24 8.83 -9.94
N PHE A 58 3.94 7.69 -9.93
CA PHE A 58 5.05 7.41 -10.84
C PHE A 58 4.62 7.42 -12.31
N LEU A 59 3.54 6.69 -12.66
CA LEU A 59 3.00 6.69 -14.02
C LEU A 59 2.48 8.08 -14.44
N SER A 60 1.88 8.81 -13.52
CA SER A 60 1.35 10.17 -13.78
C SER A 60 2.47 11.17 -14.07
N GLU A 61 3.63 11.04 -13.40
CA GLU A 61 4.81 11.85 -13.70
C GLU A 61 5.34 11.55 -15.10
N ILE A 62 5.43 10.27 -15.48
CA ILE A 62 5.84 9.85 -16.83
C ILE A 62 4.88 10.40 -17.88
N LEU A 63 3.57 10.28 -17.65
CA LEU A 63 2.55 10.80 -18.58
C LEU A 63 2.69 12.32 -18.75
N ARG A 64 2.89 13.07 -17.67
CA ARG A 64 2.96 14.53 -17.72
C ARG A 64 4.25 15.03 -18.35
N ASP A 65 5.39 14.47 -17.96
CA ASP A 65 6.70 15.05 -18.23
C ASP A 65 7.53 14.26 -19.25
N THR A 66 7.07 13.07 -19.69
CA THR A 66 7.83 12.15 -20.57
C THR A 66 9.21 11.79 -19.98
N LYS A 67 9.30 11.84 -18.65
CA LYS A 67 10.48 11.55 -17.84
C LYS A 67 10.03 11.29 -16.41
N TYR A 68 10.95 10.80 -15.59
CA TYR A 68 10.72 10.63 -14.16
C TYR A 68 11.99 10.94 -13.39
N SER A 69 11.82 11.54 -12.21
CA SER A 69 12.89 11.86 -11.27
C SER A 69 13.49 10.62 -10.61
N GLU A 70 14.73 10.72 -10.12
CA GLU A 70 15.35 9.64 -9.34
C GLU A 70 14.56 9.35 -8.06
N GLU A 71 14.08 10.38 -7.37
CA GLU A 71 13.28 10.23 -6.16
C GLU A 71 12.02 9.41 -6.43
N SER A 72 11.26 9.76 -7.47
CA SER A 72 10.03 9.04 -7.84
C SER A 72 10.31 7.61 -8.27
N TYR A 73 11.41 7.38 -9.01
CA TYR A 73 11.83 6.03 -9.37
C TYR A 73 12.15 5.17 -8.14
N TRP A 74 12.99 5.66 -7.22
CA TRP A 74 13.35 4.90 -6.03
C TRP A 74 12.16 4.67 -5.11
N LYS A 75 11.25 5.64 -5.01
CA LYS A 75 9.99 5.47 -4.29
C LYS A 75 9.15 4.35 -4.91
N PHE A 76 9.01 4.32 -6.23
CA PHE A 76 8.30 3.25 -6.93
C PHE A 76 8.98 1.88 -6.80
N VAL A 77 10.32 1.82 -6.83
CA VAL A 77 11.09 0.59 -6.60
C VAL A 77 10.82 0.03 -5.21
N ASP A 78 10.80 0.89 -4.19
CA ASP A 78 10.45 0.53 -2.82
C ASP A 78 8.99 0.06 -2.71
N SER A 79 8.05 0.69 -3.42
CA SER A 79 6.67 0.19 -3.55
C SER A 79 6.60 -1.22 -4.15
N CYS A 80 7.41 -1.50 -5.19
CA CYS A 80 7.48 -2.84 -5.81
C CYS A 80 7.97 -3.90 -4.81
N GLN A 81 8.94 -3.55 -3.95
CA GLN A 81 9.43 -4.46 -2.92
C GLN A 81 8.35 -4.77 -1.87
N ARG A 82 7.61 -3.75 -1.42
CA ARG A 82 6.45 -3.95 -0.55
C ARG A 82 5.37 -4.80 -1.22
N ALA A 83 5.13 -4.58 -2.51
CA ALA A 83 4.09 -5.26 -3.26
C ALA A 83 4.24 -6.78 -3.26
N ARG A 84 5.49 -7.28 -3.25
CA ARG A 84 5.81 -8.72 -3.15
C ARG A 84 5.13 -9.43 -1.98
N PHE A 85 4.88 -8.71 -0.87
CA PHE A 85 4.27 -9.27 0.33
C PHE A 85 2.78 -8.94 0.47
N LEU A 86 2.29 -7.93 -0.25
CA LEU A 86 0.93 -7.40 -0.07
C LEU A 86 -0.08 -7.92 -1.11
N PHE A 87 0.43 -8.35 -2.27
CA PHE A 87 -0.36 -8.73 -3.44
C PHE A 87 0.05 -10.11 -3.97
N ASP A 88 -0.77 -10.65 -4.87
CA ASP A 88 -0.44 -11.86 -5.61
C ASP A 88 0.73 -11.65 -6.58
N LYS A 89 1.24 -12.78 -7.09
CA LYS A 89 2.35 -12.78 -8.05
C LYS A 89 2.02 -11.97 -9.30
N LYS A 90 0.77 -12.00 -9.78
CA LYS A 90 0.34 -11.30 -11.00
C LYS A 90 0.43 -9.79 -10.85
N THR A 91 -0.08 -9.22 -9.75
CA THR A 91 0.02 -7.79 -9.47
C THR A 91 1.47 -7.37 -9.24
N TYR A 92 2.26 -8.20 -8.54
CA TYR A 92 3.68 -7.94 -8.36
C TYR A 92 4.45 -7.91 -9.70
N ASP A 93 4.26 -8.92 -10.55
CA ASP A 93 4.91 -9.02 -11.86
C ASP A 93 4.54 -7.83 -12.76
N PHE A 94 3.29 -7.36 -12.70
CA PHE A 94 2.84 -6.17 -13.41
C PHE A 94 3.60 -4.89 -13.00
N LEU A 95 3.79 -4.66 -11.70
CA LEU A 95 4.59 -3.53 -11.21
C LEU A 95 6.06 -3.64 -11.62
N MET A 96 6.60 -4.86 -11.64
CA MET A 96 7.95 -5.12 -12.11
C MET A 96 8.09 -4.83 -13.61
N GLU A 97 7.10 -5.16 -14.43
CA GLU A 97 7.10 -4.83 -15.86
C GLU A 97 7.13 -3.30 -16.08
N ILE A 98 6.33 -2.55 -15.32
CA ILE A 98 6.38 -1.06 -15.34
C ILE A 98 7.78 -0.57 -15.01
N ARG A 99 8.39 -1.10 -13.95
CA ARG A 99 9.75 -0.72 -13.54
C ARG A 99 10.77 -1.00 -14.65
N GLU A 100 10.73 -2.18 -15.24
CA GLU A 100 11.66 -2.59 -16.29
C GLU A 100 11.54 -1.71 -17.53
N ARG A 101 10.32 -1.41 -17.97
CA ARG A 101 10.08 -0.56 -19.13
C ARG A 101 10.44 0.90 -18.89
N ALA A 102 10.20 1.42 -17.68
CA ALA A 102 10.67 2.75 -17.30
C ALA A 102 12.21 2.87 -17.40
N VAL A 103 12.94 1.85 -16.93
CA VAL A 103 14.40 1.79 -17.09
C VAL A 103 14.80 1.74 -18.56
N LYS A 104 14.14 0.92 -19.39
CA LYS A 104 14.41 0.86 -20.83
C LYS A 104 14.21 2.20 -21.51
N MET A 105 13.10 2.90 -21.22
CA MET A 105 12.84 4.26 -21.71
C MET A 105 14.01 5.20 -21.38
N ARG A 106 14.45 5.23 -20.11
CA ARG A 106 15.60 6.05 -19.69
C ARG A 106 16.90 5.63 -20.38
N MET A 107 17.12 4.33 -20.60
CA MET A 107 18.29 3.82 -21.30
C MET A 107 18.31 4.24 -22.77
N TYR A 108 17.19 4.18 -23.48
CA TYR A 108 17.09 4.65 -24.87
C TYR A 108 17.35 6.15 -24.97
N LYS A 109 16.76 6.94 -24.06
CA LYS A 109 17.03 8.37 -23.94
C LYS A 109 18.51 8.68 -23.75
N LYS A 110 19.17 7.99 -22.83
CA LYS A 110 20.62 8.14 -22.59
C LYS A 110 21.47 7.70 -23.78
N LYS A 111 21.01 6.72 -24.57
CA LYS A 111 21.70 6.29 -25.80
C LYS A 111 21.54 7.29 -26.95
N LEU A 112 20.54 8.18 -26.90
CA LEU A 112 20.38 9.26 -27.89
C LEU A 112 21.40 10.38 -27.70
N ASP A 113 21.94 10.55 -26.49
CA ASP A 113 22.93 11.57 -26.19
C ASP A 113 24.18 11.40 -27.07
N GLY A 114 24.49 12.42 -27.87
CA GLY A 114 25.66 12.43 -28.75
C GLY A 114 25.53 11.61 -30.04
N VAL A 115 24.35 11.05 -30.35
CA VAL A 115 24.13 10.35 -31.62
C VAL A 115 23.67 11.35 -32.70
N PRO A 116 24.39 11.47 -33.83
CA PRO A 116 24.00 12.37 -34.91
C PRO A 116 22.69 11.91 -35.59
N VAL A 117 22.05 12.83 -36.30
CA VAL A 117 20.83 12.54 -37.06
C VAL A 117 21.12 11.45 -38.11
N GLY A 118 20.25 10.43 -38.16
CA GLY A 118 20.36 9.30 -39.07
C GLY A 118 19.55 8.09 -38.56
N ASP A 119 19.60 6.98 -39.29
CA ASP A 119 18.78 5.78 -39.02
C ASP A 119 18.94 5.24 -37.60
N LYS A 120 20.16 5.29 -37.05
CA LYS A 120 20.43 4.85 -35.67
C LYS A 120 19.70 5.71 -34.64
N ARG A 121 19.63 7.02 -34.86
CA ARG A 121 18.91 7.94 -33.98
C ARG A 121 17.41 7.71 -34.07
N ASN A 122 16.86 7.58 -35.29
CA ASN A 122 15.44 7.34 -35.49
C ASN A 122 14.98 6.04 -34.79
N LYS A 123 15.73 4.95 -34.95
CA LYS A 123 15.45 3.67 -34.25
C LYS A 123 15.42 3.82 -32.73
N LEU A 124 16.32 4.60 -32.15
CA LEU A 124 16.36 4.82 -30.69
C LEU A 124 15.20 5.69 -30.21
N VAL A 125 14.78 6.68 -31.00
CA VAL A 125 13.59 7.51 -30.71
C VAL A 125 12.33 6.65 -30.78
N ASP A 126 12.20 5.80 -31.80
CA ASP A 126 11.05 4.88 -31.93
C ASP A 126 10.99 3.93 -30.73
N GLN A 127 12.13 3.36 -30.33
CA GLN A 127 12.21 2.49 -29.15
C GLN A 127 11.88 3.21 -27.83
N GLU A 128 12.33 4.45 -27.64
CA GLU A 128 11.91 5.26 -26.48
C GLU A 128 10.40 5.53 -26.51
N GLY A 129 9.87 5.88 -27.68
CA GLY A 129 8.45 6.14 -27.90
C GLY A 129 7.56 4.93 -27.63
N ASP A 130 7.98 3.73 -28.04
CA ASP A 130 7.26 2.49 -27.79
C ASP A 130 7.15 2.18 -26.28
N GLU A 131 8.24 2.35 -25.53
CA GLU A 131 8.22 2.14 -24.08
C GLU A 131 7.41 3.22 -23.36
N LEU A 132 7.52 4.49 -23.78
CA LEU A 132 6.72 5.58 -23.25
C LEU A 132 5.23 5.32 -23.46
N LYS A 133 4.83 4.98 -24.69
CA LYS A 133 3.44 4.69 -25.04
C LYS A 133 2.90 3.55 -24.19
N TRP A 134 3.65 2.46 -24.08
CA TRP A 134 3.24 1.34 -23.23
C TRP A 134 3.05 1.80 -21.78
N LEU A 135 3.98 2.58 -21.21
CA LEU A 135 3.89 3.07 -19.84
C LEU A 135 2.67 3.97 -19.60
N THR A 136 2.37 4.88 -20.54
CA THR A 136 1.21 5.77 -20.42
C THR A 136 -0.11 5.03 -20.53
N ASP A 137 -0.17 3.96 -21.32
CA ASP A 137 -1.36 3.12 -21.47
C ASP A 137 -1.65 2.27 -20.21
N GLN A 138 -0.73 2.18 -19.24
CA GLN A 138 -0.93 1.37 -18.04
C GLN A 138 -1.73 2.05 -16.93
N ILE A 139 -2.06 3.35 -17.03
CA ILE A 139 -2.77 4.06 -15.95
C ILE A 139 -4.13 3.42 -15.66
N ASP A 140 -4.94 3.14 -16.68
CA ASP A 140 -6.26 2.52 -16.48
C ASP A 140 -6.11 1.08 -16.00
N ARG A 141 -5.16 0.34 -16.58
CA ARG A 141 -4.86 -1.03 -16.17
C ARG A 141 -4.37 -1.13 -14.72
N LEU A 142 -3.69 -0.10 -14.21
CA LEU A 142 -3.29 -0.02 -12.81
C LEU A 142 -4.52 -0.06 -11.89
N PHE A 143 -5.59 0.65 -12.23
CA PHE A 143 -6.83 0.59 -11.45
C PHE A 143 -7.45 -0.81 -11.48
N GLU A 144 -7.52 -1.44 -12.66
CA GLU A 144 -8.08 -2.79 -12.81
C GLU A 144 -7.32 -3.82 -11.98
N VAL A 145 -5.99 -3.77 -12.00
CA VAL A 145 -5.12 -4.71 -11.27
C VAL A 145 -5.26 -4.55 -9.75
N PHE A 146 -5.49 -3.32 -9.27
CA PHE A 146 -5.59 -3.04 -7.83
C PHE A 146 -7.01 -3.11 -7.28
N MET A 147 -8.05 -3.01 -8.12
CA MET A 147 -9.46 -3.01 -7.71
C MET A 147 -9.85 -4.20 -6.79
N PRO A 148 -9.40 -5.45 -7.01
CA PRO A 148 -9.73 -6.56 -6.12
C PRO A 148 -9.21 -6.38 -4.69
N TYR A 149 -8.16 -5.59 -4.51
CA TYR A 149 -7.50 -5.36 -3.22
C TYR A 149 -8.01 -4.11 -2.50
N LEU A 150 -8.64 -3.20 -3.25
CA LEU A 150 -9.13 -1.91 -2.79
C LEU A 150 -10.66 -1.87 -2.66
N SER A 151 -11.38 -2.87 -3.17
CA SER A 151 -12.82 -2.98 -2.98
C SER A 151 -13.13 -3.65 -1.63
N PHE A 152 -13.99 -3.01 -0.83
CA PHE A 152 -14.58 -3.61 0.35
C PHE A 152 -15.75 -4.51 -0.08
N LYS A 153 -15.52 -5.50 -0.94
CA LYS A 153 -16.49 -6.61 -1.04
C LYS A 153 -16.17 -7.55 0.11
N GLU A 154 -17.05 -7.58 1.11
CA GLU A 154 -17.15 -8.74 1.99
C GLU A 154 -17.33 -9.95 1.08
N THR A 155 -16.33 -10.81 1.05
CA THR A 155 -16.46 -12.11 0.39
C THR A 155 -17.21 -12.96 1.41
N ASP A 156 -18.50 -13.16 1.14
CA ASP A 156 -19.33 -14.17 1.82
C ASP A 156 -18.67 -15.56 1.76
#